data_AF-F4RCI8-F1
#
_entry.id   AF-F4RCI8-F1
#
_cell.length_a   1.000
_cell.length_b   1.000
_cell.length_c   1.000
_cell.angle_alpha   90.00
_cell.angle_beta   90.00
_cell.angle_gamma   90.00
#
_symmetry.space_group_name_H-M   'P 1'
#
loop_
_entity.id
_entity.type
_entity.pdbx_description
1 polymer ?
#
loop_
_entity_poly.entity_id
_entity_poly.type
_entity_poly.pdbx_seq_one_letter_code
_entity_poly.pdbx_strand_id
1 'polypeptide(L)'
;MSSITLMTSMNNSTQPPNPQTEPTHTLPPIQAPYYHPSYPLTTPGVDIILCSSDLISCRFAICSSRFDSLQAHELISSHHPISIDFEFPLIKLNQTKEVIEIILLCLDLKMKPDLTIYTFDQLVSALEAVASREELAKVERLCLLAIGTYYKTKPIQVFALAEIYEYDWMARLASEYTLSLDINLPIHKCLLSIEAFNALNELHSFRRIQARDILDTLTLPIYEPHHPTHCNPTELIKFWNRSLTRLKRIVWNSRANLNLNQILLTEL
;
A
#
# COMPACT_ATOMS: atom_id res chain seq x y z
N MET A 1 -6.85 -7.74 -24.61
CA MET A 1 -5.64 -6.92 -24.40
C MET A 1 -5.69 -5.80 -25.42
N SER A 2 -6.15 -4.62 -24.99
CA SER A 2 -6.44 -3.50 -25.89
C SER A 2 -5.34 -2.45 -25.76
N SER A 3 -4.54 -2.32 -26.81
CA SER A 3 -3.47 -1.34 -26.94
C SER A 3 -4.04 0.04 -27.28
N ILE A 4 -3.65 1.07 -26.53
CA ILE A 4 -3.98 2.47 -26.82
C ILE A 4 -2.82 3.07 -27.62
N THR A 5 -3.08 3.33 -28.90
CA THR A 5 -2.20 4.02 -29.85
C THR A 5 -2.43 5.54 -29.75
N LEU A 6 -1.39 6.31 -29.43
CA LEU A 6 -1.40 7.77 -29.52
C LEU A 6 -0.62 8.22 -30.77
N MET A 7 -1.36 8.63 -31.80
CA MET A 7 -0.94 9.56 -32.88
C MET A 7 -1.31 10.99 -32.41
N THR A 8 -0.65 12.11 -32.70
CA THR A 8 0.22 12.59 -33.78
C THR A 8 0.74 13.97 -33.32
N SER A 9 1.89 14.44 -33.82
CA SER A 9 2.01 15.75 -34.51
C SER A 9 3.48 16.10 -34.76
N MET A 10 3.82 16.22 -36.05
CA MET A 10 5.08 16.74 -36.54
C MET A 10 5.04 18.27 -36.57
N ASN A 11 6.11 18.92 -36.13
CA ASN A 11 6.42 20.27 -36.56
C ASN A 11 7.94 20.38 -36.80
N ASN A 12 8.30 20.45 -38.08
CA ASN A 12 9.66 20.72 -38.54
C ASN A 12 9.88 22.24 -38.53
N SER A 13 10.89 22.71 -37.80
CA SER A 13 11.46 24.03 -38.00
C SER A 13 12.98 23.90 -38.05
N THR A 14 13.53 24.18 -39.23
CA THR A 14 14.93 24.05 -39.59
C THR A 14 15.68 25.31 -39.14
N GLN A 15 16.63 25.18 -38.21
CA GLN A 15 17.54 26.24 -37.80
C GLN A 15 18.98 25.71 -37.88
N PRO A 16 19.96 26.48 -38.40
CA PRO A 16 21.31 25.98 -38.69
C PRO A 16 22.14 25.75 -37.40
N PRO A 17 23.15 24.86 -37.46
CA PRO A 17 23.86 24.39 -36.26
C PRO A 17 24.85 25.45 -35.76
N ASN A 18 24.61 25.93 -34.54
CA ASN A 18 25.60 26.61 -33.73
C ASN A 18 26.52 25.54 -33.10
N PRO A 19 27.86 25.72 -33.08
CA PRO A 19 28.76 24.79 -32.39
C PRO A 19 28.55 24.95 -30.87
N GLN A 20 27.61 24.18 -30.33
CA GLN A 20 27.44 24.02 -28.89
C GLN A 20 28.60 23.17 -28.38
N THR A 21 29.46 23.83 -27.62
CA THR A 21 30.45 23.24 -26.73
C THR A 21 29.75 22.20 -25.86
N GLU A 22 30.11 20.93 -26.03
CA GLU A 22 29.66 19.85 -25.16
C GLU A 22 29.91 20.27 -23.69
N PRO A 23 28.91 20.26 -22.81
CA PRO A 23 29.19 20.29 -21.39
C PRO A 23 29.88 18.97 -21.09
N THR A 24 31.21 19.04 -20.95
CA THR A 24 32.01 17.97 -20.37
C THR A 24 31.42 17.69 -18.99
N HIS A 25 30.56 16.66 -18.91
CA HIS A 25 30.12 16.06 -17.66
C HIS A 25 31.36 15.47 -17.01
N THR A 26 32.05 16.30 -16.24
CA THR A 26 33.11 15.89 -15.35
C THR A 26 32.43 15.00 -14.31
N LEU A 27 32.63 13.69 -14.46
CA LEU A 27 32.25 12.70 -13.46
C LEU A 27 32.76 13.20 -12.10
N PRO A 28 31.90 13.32 -11.08
CA PRO A 28 32.34 13.69 -9.75
C PRO A 28 33.43 12.70 -9.28
N PRO A 29 34.36 13.14 -8.41
CA PRO A 29 35.46 12.31 -7.92
C PRO A 29 34.91 10.98 -7.41
N ILE A 30 35.53 9.87 -7.84
CA ILE A 30 35.15 8.50 -7.52
C ILE A 30 35.18 8.35 -5.99
N GLN A 31 34.03 8.57 -5.35
CA GLN A 31 33.85 8.26 -3.95
C GLN A 31 34.03 6.76 -3.80
N ALA A 32 34.82 6.35 -2.80
CA ALA A 32 35.01 4.95 -2.48
C ALA A 32 33.63 4.28 -2.32
N PRO A 33 33.44 3.06 -2.84
CA PRO A 33 32.17 2.37 -2.73
C PRO A 33 31.82 2.13 -1.25
N TYR A 34 30.59 2.46 -0.89
CA TYR A 34 30.04 2.22 0.44
C TYR A 34 29.22 0.92 0.42
N TYR A 35 29.48 0.02 1.36
CA TYR A 35 28.71 -1.21 1.51
C TYR A 35 27.61 -1.05 2.55
N HIS A 36 26.42 -1.54 2.25
CA HIS A 36 25.30 -1.50 3.17
C HIS A 36 25.63 -2.25 4.47
N PRO A 37 25.31 -1.73 5.68
CA PRO A 37 25.69 -2.37 6.95
C PRO A 37 25.11 -3.78 7.12
N SER A 38 23.92 -4.02 6.57
CA SER A 38 23.28 -5.34 6.56
C SER A 38 23.89 -6.31 5.55
N TYR A 39 24.61 -5.80 4.55
CA TYR A 39 25.21 -6.57 3.45
C TYR A 39 26.67 -6.12 3.20
N PRO A 40 27.57 -6.25 4.20
CA PRO A 40 28.95 -5.79 4.09
C PRO A 40 29.78 -6.74 3.22
N LEU A 41 30.88 -6.24 2.62
CA LEU A 41 31.80 -7.06 1.83
C LEU A 41 32.44 -8.21 2.64
N THR A 42 32.52 -8.07 3.96
CA THR A 42 32.99 -9.12 4.88
C THR A 42 31.99 -10.25 5.09
N THR A 43 30.83 -10.22 4.43
CA THR A 43 29.85 -11.30 4.50
C THR A 43 30.48 -12.60 3.98
N PRO A 44 30.42 -13.71 4.73
CA PRO A 44 31.05 -14.96 4.30
C PRO A 44 30.32 -15.52 3.08
N GLY A 45 31.09 -15.91 2.05
CA GLY A 45 30.57 -16.53 0.84
C GLY A 45 29.91 -15.56 -0.15
N VAL A 46 30.28 -14.27 -0.11
CA VAL A 46 29.84 -13.30 -1.12
C VAL A 46 30.25 -13.81 -2.49
N ASP A 47 29.29 -13.81 -3.41
CA ASP A 47 29.46 -14.22 -4.78
C ASP A 47 29.00 -13.14 -5.76
N ILE A 48 28.21 -12.16 -5.31
CA ILE A 48 27.62 -11.13 -6.16
C ILE A 48 27.55 -9.80 -5.40
N ILE A 49 27.73 -8.70 -6.12
CA ILE A 49 27.50 -7.35 -5.59
C ILE A 49 26.35 -6.71 -6.37
N LEU A 50 25.35 -6.20 -5.65
CA LEU A 50 24.26 -5.41 -6.23
C LEU A 50 24.52 -3.92 -5.97
N CYS A 51 24.15 -3.06 -6.91
CA CYS A 51 24.09 -1.61 -6.69
C CYS A 51 22.76 -1.02 -7.18
N SER A 52 22.36 0.08 -6.58
CA SER A 52 21.12 0.76 -6.93
C SER A 52 21.28 1.72 -8.11
N SER A 53 20.15 2.11 -8.71
CA SER A 53 20.16 3.03 -9.85
C SER A 53 20.40 4.48 -9.45
N ASP A 54 19.89 4.87 -8.28
CA ASP A 54 19.92 6.20 -7.69
C ASP A 54 21.23 6.50 -6.93
N LEU A 55 21.87 5.47 -6.38
CA LEU A 55 23.09 5.61 -5.59
C LEU A 55 24.08 4.49 -5.93
N ILE A 56 24.74 4.63 -7.08
CA ILE A 56 25.68 3.63 -7.62
C ILE A 56 26.84 3.32 -6.64
N SER A 57 27.20 4.26 -5.77
CA SER A 57 28.22 4.06 -4.73
C SER A 57 27.75 3.12 -3.60
N CYS A 58 26.44 2.96 -3.39
CA CYS A 58 25.87 2.03 -2.42
C CYS A 58 25.82 0.62 -2.99
N ARG A 59 26.52 -0.29 -2.31
CA ARG A 59 26.68 -1.68 -2.71
C ARG A 59 26.11 -2.63 -1.67
N PHE A 60 25.53 -3.72 -2.13
CA PHE A 60 25.04 -4.81 -1.31
C PHE A 60 25.85 -6.05 -1.68
N ALA A 61 26.67 -6.54 -0.75
CA ALA A 61 27.44 -7.76 -0.95
C ALA A 61 26.58 -8.97 -0.56
N ILE A 62 26.23 -9.77 -1.56
CA ILE A 62 25.23 -10.82 -1.49
C ILE A 62 25.93 -12.18 -1.57
N CYS A 63 25.45 -13.11 -0.77
CA CYS A 63 25.79 -14.53 -0.87
C CYS A 63 24.54 -15.25 -1.38
N SER A 64 24.52 -15.67 -2.65
CA SER A 64 23.33 -16.24 -3.30
C SER A 64 22.75 -17.44 -2.52
N SER A 65 23.61 -18.23 -1.87
CA SER A 65 23.21 -19.38 -1.06
C SER A 65 22.42 -19.03 0.22
N ARG A 66 22.37 -17.76 0.63
CA ARG A 66 21.54 -17.31 1.77
C ARG A 66 20.07 -17.14 1.39
N PHE A 67 19.79 -17.02 0.11
CA PHE A 67 18.45 -16.82 -0.42
C PHE A 67 17.93 -18.16 -0.92
N ASP A 68 16.61 -18.26 -1.05
CA ASP A 68 16.02 -19.42 -1.73
C ASP A 68 16.54 -19.45 -3.18
N SER A 69 17.03 -20.61 -3.63
CA SER A 69 17.83 -20.73 -4.86
C SER A 69 17.08 -20.25 -6.12
N LEU A 70 15.75 -20.40 -6.13
CA LEU A 70 14.88 -19.92 -7.20
C LEU A 70 14.76 -18.39 -7.21
N GLN A 71 14.67 -17.78 -6.03
CA GLN A 71 14.48 -16.33 -5.87
C GLN A 71 15.78 -15.55 -6.11
N ALA A 72 16.91 -16.11 -5.67
CA ALA A 72 18.23 -15.55 -5.96
C ALA A 72 18.46 -15.48 -7.47
N HIS A 73 18.20 -16.60 -8.16
CA HIS A 73 18.49 -16.74 -9.58
C HIS A 73 17.70 -15.72 -10.43
N GLU A 74 16.45 -15.45 -10.09
CA GLU A 74 15.61 -14.49 -10.80
C GLU A 74 16.10 -13.04 -10.64
N LEU A 75 16.54 -12.66 -9.44
CA LEU A 75 17.14 -11.34 -9.21
C LEU A 75 18.45 -11.14 -10.00
N ILE A 76 19.20 -12.22 -10.20
CA ILE A 76 20.53 -12.18 -10.82
C ILE A 76 20.43 -12.28 -12.34
N SER A 77 19.57 -13.16 -12.85
CA SER A 77 19.48 -13.50 -14.27
C SER A 77 18.79 -12.42 -15.09
N SER A 78 17.96 -11.57 -14.46
CA SER A 78 17.30 -10.46 -15.16
C SER A 78 18.26 -9.31 -15.51
N HIS A 79 19.53 -9.37 -15.11
CA HIS A 79 20.47 -8.26 -15.28
C HIS A 79 21.84 -8.69 -15.81
N HIS A 80 22.37 -7.91 -16.74
CA HIS A 80 23.73 -8.10 -17.24
C HIS A 80 24.75 -7.45 -16.28
N PRO A 81 25.85 -8.14 -15.95
CA PRO A 81 26.90 -7.58 -15.13
C PRO A 81 27.56 -6.39 -15.84
N ILE A 82 27.79 -5.31 -15.10
CA ILE A 82 28.32 -4.05 -15.66
C ILE A 82 29.85 -4.01 -15.65
N SER A 83 30.48 -4.73 -14.73
CA SER A 83 31.94 -4.82 -14.66
C SER A 83 32.35 -6.15 -14.02
N ILE A 84 33.38 -6.76 -14.61
CA ILE A 84 34.05 -7.99 -14.13
C ILE A 84 35.42 -7.63 -13.50
N ASP A 85 35.77 -6.33 -13.41
CA ASP A 85 37.06 -5.90 -12.86
C ASP A 85 37.14 -6.03 -11.33
N PHE A 86 36.01 -6.31 -10.68
CA PHE A 86 35.94 -6.67 -9.27
C PHE A 86 36.00 -8.19 -9.11
N GLU A 87 36.54 -8.66 -7.98
CA GLU A 87 36.59 -10.09 -7.60
C GLU A 87 35.20 -10.77 -7.66
N PHE A 88 34.12 -9.96 -7.64
CA PHE A 88 32.73 -10.40 -7.73
C PHE A 88 31.98 -9.63 -8.83
N PRO A 89 31.06 -10.29 -9.57
CA PRO A 89 30.21 -9.63 -10.54
C PRO A 89 29.38 -8.51 -9.90
N LEU A 90 29.44 -7.31 -10.50
CA LEU A 90 28.64 -6.15 -10.11
C LEU A 90 27.40 -6.04 -11.00
N ILE A 91 26.23 -6.12 -10.39
CA ILE A 91 24.92 -6.01 -11.03
C ILE A 91 24.25 -4.72 -10.59
N LYS A 92 23.89 -3.85 -11.55
CA LYS A 92 23.06 -2.67 -11.25
C LYS A 92 21.60 -3.01 -11.44
N LEU A 93 20.84 -2.74 -10.39
CA LEU A 93 19.40 -2.84 -10.39
C LEU A 93 18.81 -1.48 -10.79
N ASN A 94 17.64 -1.50 -11.42
CA ASN A 94 16.94 -0.27 -11.84
C ASN A 94 16.20 0.40 -10.68
N GLN A 95 16.15 -0.26 -9.52
CA GLN A 95 15.44 0.14 -8.32
C GLN A 95 16.29 1.05 -7.43
N THR A 96 15.62 1.80 -6.55
CA THR A 96 16.30 2.64 -5.55
C THR A 96 16.95 1.78 -4.47
N LYS A 97 17.87 2.38 -3.71
CA LYS A 97 18.55 1.71 -2.59
C LYS A 97 17.54 1.08 -1.62
N GLU A 98 16.51 1.82 -1.22
CA GLU A 98 15.55 1.36 -0.21
C GLU A 98 14.69 0.20 -0.73
N VAL A 99 14.30 0.24 -2.01
CA VAL A 99 13.53 -0.85 -2.62
C VAL A 99 14.35 -2.14 -2.67
N ILE A 100 15.63 -2.05 -3.05
CA ILE A 100 16.53 -3.21 -3.07
C ILE A 100 16.70 -3.77 -1.66
N GLU A 101 16.88 -2.90 -0.67
CA GLU A 101 17.00 -3.30 0.74
C GLU A 101 15.74 -4.05 1.22
N ILE A 102 14.54 -3.52 0.95
CA ILE A 102 13.27 -4.19 1.29
C ILE A 102 13.19 -5.58 0.66
N ILE A 103 13.51 -5.69 -0.63
CA ILE A 103 13.47 -6.97 -1.35
C ILE A 103 14.45 -7.96 -0.71
N LEU A 104 15.70 -7.55 -0.48
CA LEU A 104 16.72 -8.41 0.10
C LEU A 104 16.38 -8.85 1.54
N LEU A 105 15.80 -7.96 2.36
CA LEU A 105 15.36 -8.29 3.72
C LEU A 105 14.25 -9.34 3.72
N CYS A 106 13.33 -9.29 2.75
CA CYS A 106 12.25 -10.26 2.61
C CYS A 106 12.74 -11.63 2.10
N LEU A 107 13.83 -11.63 1.32
CA LEU A 107 14.41 -12.83 0.73
C LEU A 107 15.37 -13.56 1.68
N ASP A 108 16.08 -12.85 2.55
CA ASP A 108 17.03 -13.46 3.48
C ASP A 108 16.30 -14.38 4.47
N LEU A 109 16.56 -15.69 4.38
CA LEU A 109 15.91 -16.70 5.21
C LEU A 109 16.31 -16.61 6.69
N LYS A 110 17.44 -15.97 7.01
CA LYS A 110 17.96 -15.85 8.37
C LYS A 110 17.46 -14.60 9.08
N MET A 111 16.90 -13.63 8.34
CA MET A 111 16.41 -12.39 8.89
C MET A 111 14.89 -12.40 9.02
N LYS A 112 14.39 -11.82 10.11
CA LYS A 112 12.97 -11.46 10.21
C LYS A 112 12.83 -10.05 9.63
N PRO A 113 12.14 -9.86 8.49
CA PRO A 113 12.02 -8.55 7.89
C PRO A 113 11.19 -7.64 8.80
N ASP A 114 11.78 -6.52 9.22
CA ASP A 114 11.05 -5.44 9.88
C ASP A 114 10.70 -4.38 8.84
N LEU A 115 9.48 -4.49 8.31
CA LEU A 115 8.98 -3.59 7.26
C LEU A 115 8.34 -2.32 7.83
N THR A 116 8.28 -2.16 9.16
CA THR A 116 7.60 -1.02 9.81
C THR A 116 8.37 0.29 9.71
N ILE A 117 9.67 0.20 9.39
CA ILE A 117 10.59 1.34 9.29
C ILE A 117 10.42 2.07 7.94
N TYR A 118 9.90 1.38 6.93
CA TYR A 118 9.75 1.92 5.59
C TYR A 118 8.45 2.70 5.43
N THR A 119 8.46 3.67 4.52
CA THR A 119 7.26 4.45 4.20
C THR A 119 6.33 3.67 3.28
N PHE A 120 5.06 4.06 3.26
CA PHE A 120 4.07 3.49 2.34
C PHE A 120 4.55 3.49 0.88
N ASP A 121 5.13 4.60 0.42
CA ASP A 121 5.52 4.75 -0.98
C ASP A 121 6.71 3.84 -1.32
N GLN A 122 7.65 3.65 -0.39
CA GLN A 122 8.76 2.70 -0.54
C GLN A 122 8.25 1.25 -0.63
N LEU A 123 7.27 0.88 0.21
CA LEU A 123 6.68 -0.46 0.18
C LEU A 123 5.89 -0.71 -1.12
N VAL A 124 5.18 0.30 -1.64
CA VAL A 124 4.49 0.19 -2.93
C VAL A 124 5.49 0.05 -4.08
N SER A 125 6.56 0.85 -4.11
CA SER A 125 7.61 0.70 -5.11
C SER A 125 8.30 -0.67 -5.04
N ALA A 126 8.48 -1.22 -3.84
CA ALA A 126 9.00 -2.57 -3.67
C ALA A 126 8.01 -3.64 -4.15
N LEU A 127 6.71 -3.47 -3.86
CA LEU A 127 5.64 -4.33 -4.35
C LEU A 127 5.59 -4.34 -5.89
N GLU A 128 5.58 -3.17 -6.53
CA GLU A 128 5.56 -3.03 -7.99
C GLU A 128 6.81 -3.65 -8.66
N ALA A 129 7.97 -3.57 -7.99
CA ALA A 129 9.20 -4.19 -8.49
C ALA A 129 9.16 -5.73 -8.50
N VAL A 130 8.32 -6.35 -7.65
CA VAL A 130 8.21 -7.81 -7.52
C VAL A 130 6.93 -8.41 -8.10
N ALA A 131 5.87 -7.62 -8.28
CA ALA A 131 4.53 -8.06 -8.67
C ALA A 131 4.44 -8.87 -9.98
N SER A 132 5.42 -8.73 -10.87
CA SER A 132 5.47 -9.46 -12.14
C SER A 132 6.27 -10.77 -12.09
N ARG A 133 6.83 -11.13 -10.94
CA ARG A 133 7.78 -12.24 -10.79
C ARG A 133 7.22 -13.29 -9.84
N GLU A 134 6.74 -14.41 -10.38
CA GLU A 134 6.13 -15.50 -9.61
C GLU A 134 7.08 -16.04 -8.54
N GLU A 135 8.38 -16.07 -8.83
CA GLU A 135 9.40 -16.53 -7.89
C GLU A 135 9.43 -15.67 -6.63
N LEU A 136 9.12 -14.36 -6.74
CA LEU A 136 9.13 -13.39 -5.65
C LEU A 136 7.78 -13.24 -4.93
N ALA A 137 6.82 -14.15 -5.14
CA ALA A 137 5.51 -14.11 -4.49
C ALA A 137 5.56 -14.00 -2.96
N LYS A 138 6.63 -14.53 -2.32
CA LYS A 138 6.86 -14.35 -0.87
C LYS A 138 7.11 -12.88 -0.51
N VAL A 139 7.93 -12.18 -1.28
CA VAL A 139 8.24 -10.76 -1.07
C VAL A 139 6.99 -9.93 -1.29
N GLU A 140 6.25 -10.22 -2.36
CA GLU A 140 4.96 -9.59 -2.67
C GLU A 140 3.99 -9.68 -1.48
N ARG A 141 3.77 -10.89 -0.95
CA ARG A 141 2.91 -11.14 0.23
C ARG A 141 3.35 -10.35 1.46
N LEU A 142 4.66 -10.27 1.72
CA LEU A 142 5.21 -9.54 2.85
C LEU A 142 5.02 -8.02 2.69
N CYS A 143 5.25 -7.49 1.48
CA CYS A 143 5.00 -6.09 1.16
C CYS A 143 3.51 -5.75 1.34
N LEU A 144 2.60 -6.57 0.82
CA LEU A 144 1.16 -6.37 0.98
C LEU A 144 0.72 -6.40 2.44
N LEU A 145 1.26 -7.32 3.24
CA LEU A 145 0.99 -7.36 4.68
C LEU A 145 1.46 -6.08 5.38
N ALA A 146 2.64 -5.57 5.03
CA ALA A 146 3.17 -4.32 5.58
C ALA A 146 2.35 -3.10 5.14
N ILE A 147 1.98 -3.00 3.86
CA ILE A 147 1.08 -1.98 3.33
C ILE A 147 -0.27 -2.02 4.05
N GLY A 148 -0.74 -3.22 4.39
CA GLY A 148 -1.95 -3.45 5.17
C GLY A 148 -1.98 -2.69 6.49
N THR A 149 -0.84 -2.36 7.09
CA THR A 149 -0.78 -1.58 8.34
C THR A 149 -1.22 -0.12 8.18
N TYR A 150 -1.23 0.41 6.94
CA TYR A 150 -1.63 1.79 6.62
C TYR A 150 -3.14 1.93 6.37
N TYR A 151 -3.95 0.90 6.60
CA TYR A 151 -5.40 0.91 6.37
C TYR A 151 -6.14 2.06 7.06
N LYS A 152 -5.62 2.59 8.17
CA LYS A 152 -6.21 3.74 8.87
C LYS A 152 -5.81 5.08 8.28
N THR A 153 -4.57 5.21 7.83
CA THR A 153 -3.99 6.49 7.36
C THR A 153 -4.20 6.72 5.87
N LYS A 154 -4.17 5.64 5.06
CA LYS A 154 -4.31 5.66 3.60
C LYS A 154 -5.34 4.60 3.13
N PRO A 155 -6.59 4.61 3.64
CA PRO A 155 -7.57 3.54 3.40
C PRO A 155 -7.91 3.34 1.92
N ILE A 156 -7.98 4.42 1.12
CA ILE A 156 -8.36 4.34 -0.29
C ILE A 156 -7.23 3.70 -1.12
N GLN A 157 -5.98 4.08 -0.87
CA GLN A 157 -4.83 3.49 -1.54
C GLN A 157 -4.66 2.01 -1.15
N VAL A 158 -4.82 1.69 0.14
CA VAL A 158 -4.76 0.30 0.63
C VAL A 158 -5.88 -0.53 0.02
N PHE A 159 -7.10 0.00 -0.10
CA PHE A 159 -8.21 -0.66 -0.76
C PHE A 159 -7.92 -0.90 -2.24
N ALA A 160 -7.47 0.13 -2.97
CA ALA A 160 -7.14 0.02 -4.39
C ALA A 160 -6.08 -1.07 -4.66
N LEU A 161 -5.01 -1.08 -3.86
CA LEU A 161 -3.97 -2.11 -3.95
C LEU A 161 -4.52 -3.50 -3.61
N ALA A 162 -5.31 -3.63 -2.53
CA ALA A 162 -5.88 -4.91 -2.17
C ALA A 162 -6.80 -5.48 -3.26
N GLU A 163 -7.55 -4.64 -3.97
CA GLU A 163 -8.37 -5.06 -5.12
C GLU A 163 -7.50 -5.47 -6.32
N ILE A 164 -6.44 -4.70 -6.64
CA ILE A 164 -5.52 -5.01 -7.75
C ILE A 164 -4.82 -6.36 -7.56
N TYR A 165 -4.45 -6.68 -6.33
CA TYR A 165 -3.73 -7.92 -5.98
C TYR A 165 -4.65 -9.04 -5.46
N GLU A 166 -5.97 -8.84 -5.44
CA GLU A 166 -6.97 -9.83 -4.98
C GLU A 166 -6.82 -10.27 -3.50
N TYR A 167 -6.48 -9.33 -2.61
CA TYR A 167 -6.37 -9.58 -1.15
C TYR A 167 -7.64 -9.17 -0.38
N ASP A 168 -8.67 -10.02 -0.45
CA ASP A 168 -10.00 -9.80 0.12
C ASP A 168 -10.04 -9.28 1.57
N TRP A 169 -9.20 -9.84 2.45
CA TRP A 169 -9.22 -9.47 3.87
C TRP A 169 -8.72 -8.03 4.08
N MET A 170 -7.75 -7.60 3.28
CA MET A 170 -7.16 -6.27 3.31
C MET A 170 -8.09 -5.26 2.66
N ALA A 171 -8.72 -5.63 1.54
CA ALA A 171 -9.76 -4.83 0.90
C ALA A 171 -10.94 -4.61 1.86
N ARG A 172 -11.42 -5.67 2.51
CA ARG A 172 -12.46 -5.58 3.54
C ARG A 172 -12.06 -4.65 4.67
N LEU A 173 -10.88 -4.84 5.25
CA LEU A 173 -10.38 -4.02 6.35
C LEU A 173 -10.29 -2.54 5.96
N ALA A 174 -9.71 -2.23 4.80
CA ALA A 174 -9.56 -0.87 4.30
C ALA A 174 -10.93 -0.23 4.00
N SER A 175 -11.87 -0.99 3.44
CA SER A 175 -13.23 -0.51 3.10
C SER A 175 -14.02 -0.01 4.32
N GLU A 176 -13.71 -0.47 5.53
CA GLU A 176 -14.37 0.01 6.75
C GLU A 176 -13.99 1.46 7.04
N TYR A 177 -12.73 1.82 6.77
CA TYR A 177 -12.20 3.16 7.03
C TYR A 177 -12.52 4.14 5.91
N THR A 178 -12.84 3.67 4.70
CA THR A 178 -13.26 4.55 3.58
C THR A 178 -14.63 5.19 3.80
N LEU A 179 -15.48 4.66 4.68
CA LEU A 179 -16.82 5.22 4.96
C LEU A 179 -16.78 6.65 5.51
N SER A 180 -15.69 7.02 6.16
CA SER A 180 -15.48 8.36 6.70
C SER A 180 -15.04 9.38 5.65
N LEU A 181 -14.75 8.93 4.43
CA LEU A 181 -14.16 9.74 3.36
C LEU A 181 -15.15 9.95 2.23
N ASP A 182 -15.07 11.12 1.58
CA ASP A 182 -15.84 11.39 0.37
C ASP A 182 -15.11 10.81 -0.86
N ILE A 183 -15.45 9.57 -1.22
CA ILE A 183 -14.87 8.86 -2.36
C ILE A 183 -15.10 9.55 -3.72
N ASN A 184 -16.04 10.52 -3.81
CA ASN A 184 -16.32 11.24 -5.05
C ASN A 184 -15.32 12.36 -5.35
N LEU A 185 -14.47 12.71 -4.39
CA LEU A 185 -13.40 13.67 -4.61
C LEU A 185 -12.48 13.18 -5.75
N PRO A 186 -12.05 14.07 -6.66
CA PRO A 186 -11.27 13.68 -7.83
C PRO A 186 -9.94 13.00 -7.45
N ILE A 187 -9.34 13.41 -6.32
CA ILE A 187 -8.10 12.83 -5.77
C ILE A 187 -8.29 11.37 -5.37
N HIS A 188 -9.48 10.98 -4.93
CA HIS A 188 -9.78 9.60 -4.54
C HIS A 188 -10.21 8.77 -5.74
N LYS A 189 -10.97 9.38 -6.65
CA LYS A 189 -11.40 8.74 -7.89
C LYS A 189 -10.24 8.38 -8.81
N CYS A 190 -9.17 9.17 -8.85
CA CYS A 190 -8.01 8.86 -9.70
C CYS A 190 -7.15 7.70 -9.17
N LEU A 191 -7.30 7.32 -7.90
CA LEU A 191 -6.57 6.22 -7.27
C LEU A 191 -7.26 4.86 -7.45
N LEU A 192 -8.53 4.87 -7.82
CA LEU A 192 -9.36 3.67 -7.93
C LEU A 192 -9.53 3.31 -9.41
N SER A 193 -9.47 2.03 -9.73
CA SER A 193 -10.01 1.54 -11.00
C SER A 193 -11.52 1.81 -11.05
N ILE A 194 -12.09 1.78 -12.25
CA ILE A 194 -13.54 2.00 -12.42
C ILE A 194 -14.31 0.92 -11.64
N GLU A 195 -13.81 -0.32 -11.68
CA GLU A 195 -14.36 -1.46 -10.96
C GLU A 195 -14.28 -1.26 -9.45
N ALA A 196 -13.10 -0.89 -8.92
CA ALA A 196 -12.91 -0.67 -7.49
C ALA A 196 -13.75 0.52 -6.98
N PHE A 197 -13.88 1.59 -7.76
CA PHE A 197 -14.73 2.72 -7.43
C PHE A 197 -16.20 2.30 -7.36
N ASN A 198 -16.70 1.56 -8.36
CA ASN A 198 -18.08 1.09 -8.39
C ASN A 198 -18.37 0.16 -7.21
N ALA A 199 -17.48 -0.80 -6.93
CA ALA A 199 -17.60 -1.72 -5.80
C ALA A 199 -17.65 -0.97 -4.47
N LEU A 200 -16.76 0.01 -4.27
CA LEU A 200 -16.73 0.81 -3.04
C LEU A 200 -17.99 1.69 -2.89
N ASN A 201 -18.47 2.28 -3.98
CA ASN A 201 -19.67 3.10 -3.97
C ASN A 201 -20.94 2.28 -3.72
N GLU A 202 -21.03 1.08 -4.30
CA GLU A 202 -22.10 0.12 -4.02
C GLU A 202 -22.08 -0.28 -2.54
N LEU A 203 -20.91 -0.64 -2.01
CA LEU A 203 -20.73 -0.99 -0.60
C LEU A 203 -21.12 0.17 0.33
N HIS A 204 -20.72 1.40 0.00
CA HIS A 204 -21.10 2.61 0.74
C HIS A 204 -22.60 2.86 0.70
N SER A 205 -23.24 2.67 -0.45
CA SER A 205 -24.68 2.84 -0.63
C SER A 205 -25.45 1.80 0.18
N PHE A 206 -25.04 0.53 0.08
CA PHE A 206 -25.60 -0.57 0.85
C PHE A 206 -25.50 -0.33 2.36
N ARG A 207 -24.31 0.06 2.85
CA ARG A 207 -24.10 0.35 4.28
C ARG A 207 -24.92 1.56 4.75
N ARG A 208 -25.08 2.58 3.91
CA ARG A 208 -25.94 3.75 4.21
C ARG A 208 -27.41 3.36 4.29
N ILE A 209 -27.90 2.52 3.39
CA ILE A 209 -29.28 1.99 3.42
C ILE A 209 -29.49 1.17 4.69
N GLN A 210 -28.60 0.23 5.00
CA GLN A 210 -28.70 -0.56 6.23
C GLN A 210 -28.67 0.29 7.50
N ALA A 211 -27.79 1.30 7.55
CA ALA A 211 -27.74 2.22 8.68
C ALA A 211 -29.06 2.99 8.82
N ARG A 212 -29.66 3.42 7.70
CA ARG A 212 -30.97 4.08 7.69
C ARG A 212 -32.09 3.15 8.13
N ASP A 213 -32.14 1.92 7.65
CA ASP A 213 -33.14 0.94 8.08
C ASP A 213 -33.05 0.68 9.59
N ILE A 214 -31.83 0.56 10.13
CA ILE A 214 -31.60 0.43 11.58
C ILE A 214 -32.12 1.67 12.30
N LEU A 215 -31.79 2.88 11.82
CA LEU A 215 -32.27 4.13 12.42
C LEU A 215 -33.80 4.24 12.37
N ASP A 216 -34.43 3.88 11.26
CA ASP A 216 -35.88 3.91 11.08
C ASP A 216 -36.57 2.93 12.05
N THR A 217 -36.00 1.75 12.29
CA THR A 217 -36.50 0.82 13.33
C THR A 217 -36.30 1.33 14.75
N LEU A 218 -35.35 2.24 14.96
CA LEU A 218 -35.05 2.87 16.25
C LEU A 218 -35.78 4.19 16.46
N THR A 219 -36.32 4.80 15.40
CA THR A 219 -37.07 6.05 15.52
C THR A 219 -38.19 5.85 16.53
N LEU A 220 -38.13 6.67 17.59
CA LEU A 220 -39.19 6.78 18.56
C LEU A 220 -40.50 7.06 17.81
N PRO A 221 -41.64 6.52 18.24
CA PRO A 221 -42.93 6.98 17.72
C PRO A 221 -42.99 8.49 17.96
N ILE A 222 -42.80 9.26 16.89
CA ILE A 222 -42.98 10.70 16.91
C ILE A 222 -44.48 10.87 17.11
N TYR A 223 -44.86 11.22 18.33
CA TYR A 223 -46.24 11.52 18.69
C TYR A 223 -46.76 12.60 17.73
N GLU A 224 -47.87 12.29 17.07
CA GLU A 224 -48.55 13.24 16.20
C GLU A 224 -48.81 14.56 16.94
N PRO A 225 -48.65 15.71 16.28
CA PRO A 225 -48.72 17.05 16.89
C PRO A 225 -50.11 17.43 17.45
N HIS A 226 -51.09 16.52 17.43
CA HIS A 226 -52.46 16.77 17.86
C HIS A 226 -52.81 16.28 19.27
N HIS A 227 -51.87 15.65 20.01
CA HIS A 227 -52.07 15.37 21.44
C HIS A 227 -50.91 15.87 22.32
N PRO A 228 -50.99 17.12 22.83
CA PRO A 228 -50.00 17.68 23.73
C PRO A 228 -50.26 17.27 25.18
N THR A 229 -50.35 15.97 25.47
CA THR A 229 -50.45 15.51 26.86
C THR A 229 -49.51 14.36 27.15
N HIS A 230 -48.40 14.72 27.79
CA HIS A 230 -47.53 13.89 28.61
C HIS A 230 -46.82 12.72 27.91
N CYS A 231 -45.72 13.05 27.23
CA CYS A 231 -44.63 12.09 27.10
C CYS A 231 -44.05 11.87 28.50
N ASN A 232 -44.41 10.77 29.16
CA ASN A 232 -43.91 10.46 30.50
C ASN A 232 -42.40 10.15 30.36
N PRO A 233 -41.49 10.96 30.95
CA PRO A 233 -40.05 10.79 30.76
C PRO A 233 -39.57 9.39 31.17
N THR A 234 -40.27 8.74 32.10
CA THR A 234 -39.95 7.36 32.50
C THR A 234 -40.24 6.32 31.43
N GLU A 235 -41.23 6.53 30.56
CA GLU A 235 -41.53 5.64 29.43
C GLU A 235 -40.52 5.84 28.30
N LEU A 236 -40.11 7.08 28.05
CA LEU A 236 -39.06 7.38 27.09
C LEU A 236 -37.71 6.78 27.52
N ILE A 237 -37.35 6.90 28.81
CA ILE A 237 -36.16 6.26 29.38
C ILE A 237 -36.27 4.73 29.30
N LYS A 238 -37.44 4.14 29.58
CA LYS A 238 -37.64 2.68 29.43
C LYS A 238 -37.50 2.22 27.98
N PHE A 239 -38.05 2.97 27.02
CA PHE A 239 -37.89 2.70 25.59
C PHE A 239 -36.41 2.77 25.21
N TRP A 240 -35.73 3.86 25.54
CA TRP A 240 -34.32 4.05 25.24
C TRP A 240 -33.44 2.98 25.88
N ASN A 241 -33.68 2.61 27.14
CA ASN A 241 -32.94 1.52 27.79
C ASN A 241 -33.16 0.17 27.08
N ARG A 242 -34.37 -0.12 26.61
CA ARG A 242 -34.65 -1.32 25.80
C ARG A 242 -33.92 -1.29 24.46
N SER A 243 -33.99 -0.16 23.77
CA SER A 243 -33.34 0.05 22.46
C SER A 243 -31.82 0.04 22.58
N LEU A 244 -31.25 0.64 23.62
CA LEU A 244 -29.83 0.58 23.99
C LEU A 244 -29.39 -0.84 24.28
N THR A 245 -30.19 -1.63 25.00
CA THR A 245 -29.84 -3.03 25.27
C THR A 245 -29.84 -3.85 23.98
N ARG A 246 -30.78 -3.58 23.07
CA ARG A 246 -30.84 -4.18 21.72
C ARG A 246 -29.64 -3.77 20.87
N LEU A 247 -29.33 -2.48 20.83
CA LEU A 247 -28.17 -1.92 20.13
C LEU A 247 -26.87 -2.49 20.69
N LYS A 248 -26.68 -2.50 22.02
CA LYS A 248 -25.53 -3.14 22.66
C LYS A 248 -25.41 -4.60 22.27
N ARG A 249 -26.50 -5.36 22.20
CA ARG A 249 -26.48 -6.76 21.75
C ARG A 249 -26.13 -6.91 20.27
N ILE A 250 -26.65 -6.05 19.40
CA ILE A 250 -26.34 -6.05 17.97
C ILE A 250 -24.88 -5.66 17.73
N VAL A 251 -24.39 -4.65 18.44
CA VAL A 251 -23.01 -4.17 18.38
C VAL A 251 -22.04 -5.19 18.97
N TRP A 252 -22.38 -5.81 20.10
CA TRP A 252 -21.56 -6.87 20.73
C TRP A 252 -21.46 -8.12 19.86
N ASN A 253 -22.51 -8.43 19.10
CA ASN A 253 -22.52 -9.54 18.16
C ASN A 253 -21.97 -9.15 16.78
N SER A 254 -21.73 -7.86 16.53
CA SER A 254 -21.12 -7.37 15.31
C SER A 254 -19.60 -7.52 15.39
N ARG A 255 -18.99 -8.06 14.33
CA ARG A 255 -17.52 -8.12 14.20
C ARG A 255 -16.90 -6.77 13.87
N ALA A 256 -17.72 -5.76 13.55
CA ALA A 256 -17.24 -4.41 13.31
C ALA A 256 -16.85 -3.78 14.64
N ASN A 257 -15.56 -3.49 14.80
CA ASN A 257 -14.98 -2.87 15.99
C ASN A 257 -15.34 -1.37 16.00
N LEU A 258 -16.64 -1.07 16.03
CA LEU A 258 -17.14 0.28 16.18
C LEU A 258 -16.82 0.71 17.60
N ASN A 259 -16.06 1.80 17.74
CA ASN A 259 -15.69 2.41 19.01
C ASN A 259 -16.89 3.07 19.72
N LEU A 260 -18.08 2.47 19.61
CA LEU A 260 -19.35 2.86 20.21
C LEU A 260 -19.30 2.81 21.73
N ASN A 261 -18.38 2.04 22.33
CA ASN A 261 -18.17 2.03 23.77
C ASN A 261 -17.72 3.41 24.28
N GLN A 262 -16.94 4.18 23.52
CA GLN A 262 -16.56 5.54 23.93
C GLN A 262 -17.76 6.50 23.87
N ILE A 263 -18.59 6.40 22.82
CA ILE A 263 -19.79 7.24 22.64
C ILE A 263 -20.85 6.93 23.72
N LEU A 264 -21.01 5.66 24.06
CA LEU A 264 -21.99 5.20 25.06
C LEU A 264 -21.57 5.43 26.52
N LEU A 265 -20.27 5.67 26.78
CA LEU A 265 -19.76 5.97 28.12
C LEU A 265 -19.73 7.48 28.42
N THR A 266 -19.74 8.34 27.41
CA THR A 266 -19.69 9.80 27.59
C THR A 266 -21.06 10.46 27.82
N GLU A 267 -22.17 9.74 27.67
CA GLU A 267 -23.54 10.28 27.85
C GLU A 267 -24.32 9.68 29.04
N LEU A 268 -23.62 9.20 30.07
CA LEU A 268 -24.19 8.91 31.40
C LEU A 268 -23.59 9.86 32.45
#